data_AF-A0A419K2D1-F1
#
_entry.id   AF-A0A419K2D1-F1
#
_cell.length_a   1.000
_cell.length_b   1.000
_cell.length_c   1.000
_cell.angle_alpha   90.00
_cell.angle_beta   90.00
_cell.angle_gamma   90.00
#
_symmetry.space_group_name_H-M   'P 1'
#
loop_
_entity.id
_entity.type
_entity.pdbx_description
1 polymer ?
#
loop_
_entity_poly.entity_id
_entity_poly.type
_entity_poly.pdbx_seq_one_letter_code
_entity_poly.pdbx_strand_id
1 'polypeptide(L)'
;MLRLHGEAYRFRDKVGIVALKDKGAVVIQHPINNLRVVANKILKLRVSGFTPLAAGMLKALEVLKEAKRRDQSTVPIMVLITDGSANVPLKKSLETGEVRQIDDVRIAVREYEDIAVKDVFAVAKLVKREGVHTIIINTNPHLYGRETYGFLVTKQIALITGGFHHVVGRLTTQKEMIEGIIEGIKTDQKKIISNLNFKESMFRLN
;
A
#
# COMPACT_ATOMS: atom_id res chain seq x y z
N MET A 1 -1.26 21.39 34.75
CA MET A 1 -0.65 20.19 35.35
C MET A 1 -0.04 19.38 34.21
N LEU A 2 1.28 19.31 34.18
CA LEU A 2 2.10 18.77 33.07
C LEU A 2 1.75 17.32 32.70
N ARG A 3 1.94 16.98 31.41
CA ARG A 3 2.87 15.91 30.94
C ARG A 3 2.90 15.87 29.40
N LEU A 4 3.87 16.55 28.78
CA LEU A 4 5.19 16.05 28.35
C LEU A 4 5.12 15.00 27.22
N HIS A 5 5.51 15.47 26.03
CA HIS A 5 6.01 14.75 24.85
C HIS A 5 5.11 13.69 24.19
N GLY A 6 4.12 14.15 23.41
CA GLY A 6 3.50 13.35 22.34
C GLY A 6 3.24 14.12 21.04
N GLU A 7 3.47 15.43 21.02
CA GLU A 7 2.97 16.31 19.96
C GLU A 7 3.92 16.50 18.78
N ALA A 8 5.20 16.13 18.93
CA ALA A 8 6.19 16.27 17.86
C ALA A 8 5.94 15.34 16.67
N TYR A 9 5.12 14.29 16.84
CA TYR A 9 4.83 13.31 15.79
C TYR A 9 3.68 13.73 14.85
N ARG A 10 2.79 14.63 15.29
CA ARG A 10 1.55 14.93 14.53
C ARG A 10 1.73 15.86 13.33
N PHE A 11 2.84 16.59 13.23
CA PHE A 11 2.97 17.69 12.25
C PHE A 11 3.91 17.41 11.06
N ARG A 12 4.62 16.27 11.01
CA ARG A 12 5.59 15.99 9.94
C ARG A 12 5.13 14.99 8.88
N ASP A 13 4.15 14.15 9.19
CA ASP A 13 3.71 13.13 8.24
C ASP A 13 3.04 13.76 7.01
N LYS A 14 3.58 13.44 5.84
CA LYS A 14 3.02 13.82 4.55
C LYS A 14 2.25 12.63 3.99
N VAL A 15 0.98 12.83 3.68
CA VAL A 15 0.12 11.77 3.13
C VAL A 15 -0.20 12.05 1.68
N GLY A 16 0.08 11.07 0.83
CA GLY A 16 -0.31 11.03 -0.57
C GLY A 16 -1.37 9.94 -0.81
N ILE A 17 -2.06 10.03 -1.93
CA ILE A 17 -3.10 9.08 -2.34
C ILE A 17 -2.83 8.69 -3.78
N VAL A 18 -2.70 7.38 -4.01
CA VAL A 18 -2.77 6.75 -5.33
C VAL A 18 -4.03 5.92 -5.37
N ALA A 19 -4.83 6.11 -6.42
CA ALA A 19 -6.02 5.32 -6.66
C ALA A 19 -5.81 4.40 -7.87
N LEU A 20 -6.32 3.18 -7.78
CA LEU A 20 -6.46 2.31 -8.93
C LEU A 20 -7.55 2.89 -9.84
N LYS A 21 -7.30 2.90 -11.15
CA LYS A 21 -8.24 3.43 -12.14
C LYS A 21 -8.05 2.73 -13.48
N ASP A 22 -9.15 2.27 -14.07
CA ASP A 22 -9.16 1.54 -15.34
C ASP A 22 -8.19 0.35 -15.29
N LYS A 23 -7.16 0.33 -16.16
CA LYS A 23 -6.10 -0.68 -16.21
C LYS A 23 -4.79 -0.24 -15.54
N GLY A 24 -4.81 0.84 -14.76
CA GLY A 24 -3.62 1.43 -14.17
C GLY A 24 -3.90 2.14 -12.85
N ALA A 25 -3.11 3.18 -12.58
CA ALA A 25 -3.23 3.93 -11.35
C ALA A 25 -2.89 5.41 -11.56
N VAL A 26 -3.52 6.26 -10.76
CA VAL A 26 -3.40 7.71 -10.82
C VAL A 26 -3.08 8.29 -9.46
N VAL A 27 -2.25 9.33 -9.44
CA VAL A 27 -1.97 10.10 -8.22
C VAL A 27 -3.11 11.08 -8.00
N ILE A 28 -3.88 10.88 -6.93
CA ILE A 28 -4.98 11.75 -6.54
C ILE A 28 -4.46 12.90 -5.68
N GLN A 29 -3.45 12.63 -4.87
CA GLN A 29 -2.81 13.62 -4.00
C GLN A 29 -1.33 13.28 -3.84
N HIS A 30 -0.45 14.21 -4.19
CA HIS A 30 0.95 14.11 -3.79
C HIS A 30 1.10 14.32 -2.27
N PRO A 31 2.17 13.80 -1.63
CA PRO A 31 2.33 13.88 -0.18
C PRO A 31 2.25 15.32 0.36
N ILE A 32 1.27 15.59 1.23
CA ILE A 32 1.06 16.88 1.91
C ILE A 32 0.79 16.67 3.41
N ASN A 33 1.11 17.66 4.23
CA ASN A 33 0.85 17.62 5.68
C ASN A 33 -0.61 17.92 6.03
N ASN A 34 -1.40 18.49 5.11
CA ASN A 34 -2.80 18.85 5.36
C ASN A 34 -3.72 17.62 5.24
N LEU A 35 -3.90 16.93 6.36
CA LEU A 35 -4.73 15.72 6.45
C LEU A 35 -6.21 15.97 6.13
N ARG A 36 -6.73 17.19 6.34
CA ARG A 36 -8.12 17.52 5.99
C ARG A 36 -8.34 17.46 4.48
N VAL A 37 -7.38 17.96 3.69
CA VAL A 37 -7.43 17.88 2.22
C VAL A 37 -7.38 16.42 1.76
N VAL A 38 -6.52 15.61 2.37
CA VAL A 38 -6.40 14.18 2.09
C VAL A 38 -7.73 13.45 2.40
N ALA A 39 -8.28 13.65 3.59
CA ALA A 39 -9.55 13.05 4.00
C ALA A 39 -10.70 13.42 3.05
N ASN A 40 -10.81 14.71 2.68
CA ASN A 40 -11.80 15.16 1.70
C ASN A 40 -11.64 14.51 0.32
N LYS A 41 -10.40 14.24 -0.10
CA LYS A 41 -10.14 13.52 -1.35
C LYS A 41 -10.55 12.06 -1.25
N ILE A 42 -10.23 11.37 -0.16
CA ILE A 42 -10.63 9.98 0.09
C ILE A 42 -12.16 9.83 0.03
N LEU A 43 -12.90 10.71 0.70
CA LEU A 43 -14.37 10.69 0.71
C LEU A 43 -15.01 10.86 -0.68
N LYS A 44 -14.28 11.47 -1.63
CA LYS A 44 -14.74 11.69 -3.00
C LYS A 44 -14.27 10.60 -3.97
N LEU A 45 -13.42 9.66 -3.53
CA LEU A 45 -12.94 8.58 -4.39
C LEU A 45 -14.08 7.63 -4.71
N ARG A 46 -14.35 7.46 -6.00
CA ARG A 46 -15.13 6.35 -6.51
C ARG A 46 -14.14 5.31 -7.02
N VAL A 47 -14.02 4.20 -6.29
CA VAL A 47 -13.22 3.06 -6.72
C VAL A 47 -14.17 2.11 -7.43
N SER A 48 -14.02 1.98 -8.75
CA SER A 48 -14.83 1.11 -9.59
C SER A 48 -14.00 0.62 -10.77
N GLY A 49 -14.35 -0.55 -11.30
CA GLY A 49 -13.66 -1.17 -12.42
C GLY A 49 -12.73 -2.28 -11.97
N PHE A 50 -11.60 -2.45 -12.66
CA PHE A 50 -10.66 -3.51 -12.39
C PHE A 50 -9.68 -3.17 -11.25
N THR A 51 -8.86 -4.14 -10.86
CA THR A 51 -7.89 -4.07 -9.77
C THR A 51 -6.46 -4.25 -10.33
N PRO A 52 -5.90 -3.20 -10.98
CA PRO A 52 -4.50 -3.14 -11.44
C PRO A 52 -3.52 -2.92 -10.29
N LEU A 53 -3.50 -3.85 -9.32
CA LEU A 53 -2.76 -3.71 -8.07
C LEU A 53 -1.26 -3.46 -8.29
N ALA A 54 -0.63 -4.20 -9.20
CA ALA A 54 0.78 -4.02 -9.53
C ALA A 54 1.08 -2.60 -10.05
N ALA A 55 0.21 -2.06 -10.92
CA ALA A 55 0.35 -0.71 -11.44
C ALA A 55 0.18 0.35 -10.34
N GLY A 56 -0.76 0.13 -9.41
CA GLY A 56 -0.95 0.95 -8.22
C GLY A 56 0.28 0.99 -7.32
N MET A 57 0.84 -0.18 -7.01
CA MET A 57 2.05 -0.30 -6.21
C MET A 57 3.25 0.39 -6.87
N LEU A 58 3.42 0.25 -8.20
CA LEU A 58 4.46 0.98 -8.93
C LEU A 58 4.27 2.49 -8.87
N LYS A 59 3.05 2.97 -9.09
CA LYS A 59 2.75 4.41 -9.03
C LYS A 59 2.99 4.98 -7.63
N ALA A 60 2.63 4.23 -6.59
CA ALA A 60 2.91 4.59 -5.20
C ALA A 60 4.42 4.62 -4.92
N LEU A 61 5.17 3.63 -5.42
CA LEU A 61 6.62 3.57 -5.30
C LEU A 61 7.28 4.78 -5.96
N GLU A 62 6.86 5.17 -7.17
CA GLU A 62 7.33 6.39 -7.86
C GLU A 62 7.13 7.64 -6.98
N VAL A 63 5.93 7.81 -6.42
CA VAL A 63 5.60 8.95 -5.55
C VAL A 63 6.47 8.97 -4.28
N LEU A 64 6.69 7.81 -3.66
CA LEU A 64 7.51 7.68 -2.46
C LEU A 64 8.98 7.95 -2.73
N LYS A 65 9.51 7.46 -3.86
CA LYS A 65 10.88 7.75 -4.30
C LYS A 65 11.08 9.23 -4.55
N GLU A 66 10.13 9.90 -5.19
CA GLU A 66 10.19 11.34 -5.39
C GLU A 66 10.15 12.12 -4.08
N ALA A 67 9.33 11.71 -3.11
CA ALA A 67 9.30 12.32 -1.79
C ALA A 67 10.65 12.15 -1.06
N LYS A 68 11.22 10.94 -1.07
CA LYS A 68 12.53 10.63 -0.48
C LYS A 68 13.67 11.40 -1.14
N ARG A 69 13.63 11.55 -2.47
CA ARG A 69 14.63 12.32 -3.22
C ARG A 69 14.63 13.80 -2.85
N ARG A 70 13.45 14.38 -2.61
CA ARG A 70 13.29 15.78 -2.18
C ARG A 70 13.72 16.02 -0.75
N ASP A 71 13.53 15.03 0.12
CA ASP A 71 13.91 15.09 1.53
C ASP A 71 14.42 13.72 1.98
N GLN A 72 15.74 13.61 2.10
CA GLN A 72 16.41 12.36 2.45
C GLN A 72 16.10 11.89 3.88
N SER A 73 15.53 12.75 4.74
CA SER A 73 15.05 12.34 6.06
C SER A 73 13.69 11.63 6.02
N THR A 74 13.00 11.67 4.88
CA THR A 74 11.70 11.00 4.69
C THR A 74 11.81 9.50 4.94
N VAL A 75 10.92 8.95 5.74
CA VAL A 75 10.74 7.50 5.87
C VAL A 75 9.61 7.07 4.93
N PRO A 76 9.88 6.41 3.79
CA PRO A 76 8.84 6.05 2.85
C PRO A 76 8.03 4.86 3.37
N ILE A 77 6.72 5.06 3.51
CA ILE A 77 5.77 4.04 3.94
C ILE A 77 4.67 3.92 2.89
N MET A 78 4.53 2.74 2.29
CA MET A 78 3.42 2.39 1.41
C MET A 78 2.33 1.70 2.22
N VAL A 79 1.16 2.33 2.31
CA VAL A 79 -0.04 1.71 2.88
C VAL A 79 -0.91 1.20 1.75
N LEU A 80 -1.14 -0.11 1.71
CA LEU A 80 -2.00 -0.75 0.72
C LEU A 80 -3.31 -1.17 1.36
N ILE A 81 -4.42 -0.59 0.91
CA ILE A 81 -5.78 -0.93 1.36
C ILE A 81 -6.48 -1.67 0.22
N THR A 82 -6.61 -2.99 0.33
CA THR A 82 -7.14 -3.85 -0.75
C THR A 82 -7.58 -5.21 -0.22
N ASP A 83 -8.55 -5.84 -0.87
CA ASP A 83 -8.90 -7.25 -0.66
C ASP A 83 -7.88 -8.24 -1.29
N GLY A 84 -7.01 -7.75 -2.19
CA GLY A 84 -5.98 -8.52 -2.88
C GLY A 84 -6.42 -9.11 -4.22
N SER A 85 -7.60 -8.74 -4.73
CA SER A 85 -8.21 -9.29 -5.94
C SER A 85 -7.58 -8.75 -7.24
N ALA A 86 -6.27 -8.91 -7.41
CA ALA A 86 -5.54 -8.40 -8.58
C ALA A 86 -5.92 -9.15 -9.87
N ASN A 87 -6.39 -8.40 -10.88
CA ASN A 87 -6.91 -8.98 -12.13
C ASN A 87 -6.42 -8.26 -13.41
N VAL A 88 -5.63 -7.18 -13.27
CA VAL A 88 -4.99 -6.52 -14.42
C VAL A 88 -3.47 -6.61 -14.28
N PRO A 89 -2.77 -7.23 -15.26
CA PRO A 89 -1.33 -7.31 -15.26
C PRO A 89 -0.70 -5.99 -15.71
N LEU A 90 0.61 -5.87 -15.54
CA LEU A 90 1.36 -4.75 -16.09
C LEU A 90 1.39 -4.88 -17.62
N LYS A 91 1.26 -3.74 -18.30
CA LYS A 91 1.45 -3.63 -19.76
C LYS A 91 2.85 -4.10 -20.19
N LYS A 92 3.85 -3.94 -19.34
CA LYS A 92 5.20 -4.47 -19.54
C LYS A 92 5.61 -5.26 -18.30
N SER A 93 5.96 -6.53 -18.47
CA SER A 93 6.43 -7.35 -17.36
C SER A 93 7.73 -6.79 -16.79
N LEU A 94 7.83 -6.74 -15.45
CA LEU A 94 9.10 -6.41 -14.78
C LEU A 94 10.10 -7.56 -14.80
N GLU A 95 9.63 -8.81 -14.89
CA GLU A 95 10.50 -9.98 -14.87
C GLU A 95 11.01 -10.33 -16.28
N THR A 96 10.14 -10.33 -17.28
CA THR A 96 10.49 -10.76 -18.65
C THR A 96 10.69 -9.62 -19.64
N GLY A 97 10.21 -8.41 -19.33
CA GLY A 97 10.19 -7.29 -20.28
C GLY A 97 9.13 -7.40 -21.38
N GLU A 98 8.35 -8.48 -21.41
CA GLU A 98 7.26 -8.72 -22.36
C GLU A 98 6.25 -7.56 -22.35
N VAL A 99 5.86 -7.08 -23.54
CA VAL A 99 4.81 -6.07 -23.71
C VAL A 99 3.49 -6.76 -24.05
N ARG A 100 2.45 -6.48 -23.28
CA ARG A 100 1.14 -7.14 -23.34
C ARG A 100 0.07 -6.18 -23.83
N GLN A 101 -0.79 -6.66 -24.71
CA GLN A 101 -2.06 -5.99 -25.01
C GLN A 101 -3.13 -6.55 -24.07
N ILE A 102 -3.74 -5.68 -23.28
CA ILE A 102 -4.70 -6.07 -22.24
C ILE A 102 -6.07 -5.51 -22.63
N ASP A 103 -7.01 -6.39 -22.93
CA ASP A 103 -8.40 -6.07 -23.29
C ASP A 103 -9.37 -6.32 -22.12
N ASP A 104 -10.51 -5.63 -22.13
CA ASP A 104 -11.46 -5.63 -21.01
C ASP A 104 -12.21 -6.96 -20.88
N VAL A 105 -12.47 -7.63 -22.01
CA VAL A 105 -13.23 -8.87 -22.07
C VAL A 105 -12.45 -9.97 -21.33
N ARG A 106 -11.16 -10.11 -21.64
CA ARG A 106 -10.27 -11.09 -21.00
C ARG A 106 -10.01 -10.81 -19.52
N ILE A 107 -10.01 -9.53 -19.10
CA ILE A 107 -10.00 -9.19 -17.67
C ILE A 107 -11.32 -9.64 -17.01
N ALA A 108 -12.47 -9.36 -17.62
CA ALA A 108 -13.78 -9.71 -17.07
C ALA A 108 -13.98 -11.22 -16.92
N VAL A 109 -13.45 -12.02 -17.85
CA VAL A 109 -13.44 -13.49 -17.75
C VAL A 109 -12.26 -14.04 -16.95
N ARG A 110 -11.53 -13.18 -16.23
CA ARG A 110 -10.45 -13.53 -15.28
C ARG A 110 -9.25 -14.26 -15.89
N GLU A 111 -9.02 -14.11 -17.19
CA GLU A 111 -7.90 -14.78 -17.90
C GLU A 111 -6.52 -14.28 -17.42
N TYR A 112 -6.46 -13.07 -16.87
CA TYR A 112 -5.20 -12.44 -16.46
C TYR A 112 -4.86 -12.53 -14.96
N GLU A 113 -5.69 -13.14 -14.10
CA GLU A 113 -5.49 -13.13 -12.63
C GLU A 113 -4.11 -13.68 -12.21
N ASP A 114 -3.67 -14.79 -12.81
CA ASP A 114 -2.38 -15.42 -12.50
C ASP A 114 -1.20 -14.52 -12.90
N ILE A 115 -1.26 -13.91 -14.09
CA ILE A 115 -0.22 -13.02 -14.59
C ILE A 115 -0.20 -11.73 -13.76
N ALA A 116 -1.38 -11.20 -13.41
CA ALA A 116 -1.51 -10.00 -12.61
C ALA A 116 -0.85 -10.17 -11.23
N VAL A 117 -0.99 -11.34 -10.61
CA VAL A 117 -0.36 -11.60 -9.31
C VAL A 117 1.13 -11.89 -9.39
N LYS A 118 1.61 -12.52 -10.46
CA LYS A 118 3.06 -12.57 -10.72
C LYS A 118 3.65 -11.16 -10.79
N ASP A 119 2.98 -10.25 -11.50
CA ASP A 119 3.41 -8.85 -11.57
C ASP A 119 3.32 -8.15 -10.20
N VAL A 120 2.29 -8.42 -9.38
CA VAL A 120 2.20 -7.91 -7.99
C VAL A 120 3.41 -8.35 -7.17
N PHE A 121 3.81 -9.62 -7.25
CA PHE A 121 4.97 -10.13 -6.52
C PHE A 121 6.28 -9.56 -7.04
N ALA A 122 6.42 -9.37 -8.35
CA ALA A 122 7.57 -8.68 -8.93
C ALA A 122 7.69 -7.24 -8.40
N VAL A 123 6.56 -6.52 -8.31
CA VAL A 123 6.53 -5.17 -7.72
C VAL A 123 6.81 -5.21 -6.23
N ALA A 124 6.30 -6.19 -5.47
CA ALA A 124 6.60 -6.33 -4.05
C ALA A 124 8.10 -6.55 -3.80
N LYS A 125 8.78 -7.36 -4.62
CA LYS A 125 10.25 -7.53 -4.57
C LYS A 125 10.96 -6.20 -4.84
N LEU A 126 10.48 -5.43 -5.81
CA LEU A 126 11.03 -4.10 -6.12
C LEU A 126 10.84 -3.13 -4.93
N VAL A 127 9.64 -3.06 -4.36
CA VAL A 127 9.33 -2.23 -3.18
C VAL A 127 10.28 -2.53 -2.02
N LYS A 128 10.55 -3.81 -1.74
CA LYS A 128 11.56 -4.23 -0.75
C LYS A 128 12.96 -3.74 -1.09
N ARG A 129 13.38 -3.93 -2.35
CA ARG A 129 14.72 -3.53 -2.82
C ARG A 129 14.96 -2.02 -2.67
N GLU A 130 13.92 -1.22 -2.90
CA GLU A 130 13.97 0.24 -2.74
C GLU A 130 13.85 0.70 -1.27
N GLY A 131 13.79 -0.24 -0.31
CA GLY A 131 13.76 0.07 1.13
C GLY A 131 12.47 0.74 1.60
N VAL A 132 11.36 0.55 0.88
CA VAL A 132 10.06 1.12 1.26
C VAL A 132 9.37 0.21 2.27
N HIS A 133 8.99 0.77 3.42
CA HIS A 133 8.20 0.05 4.41
C HIS A 133 6.76 -0.13 3.93
N THR A 134 6.15 -1.25 4.28
CA THR A 134 4.82 -1.60 3.79
C THR A 134 3.88 -1.96 4.93
N ILE A 135 2.65 -1.46 4.84
CA ILE A 135 1.54 -1.81 5.72
C ILE A 135 0.38 -2.22 4.80
N ILE A 136 -0.07 -3.46 4.93
CA ILE A 136 -1.13 -4.02 4.12
C ILE A 136 -2.38 -4.15 5.00
N ILE A 137 -3.47 -3.55 4.55
CA ILE A 137 -4.78 -3.57 5.19
C ILE A 137 -5.72 -4.35 4.27
N ASN A 138 -6.03 -5.60 4.64
CA ASN A 138 -7.01 -6.40 3.94
C ASN A 138 -8.43 -6.06 4.41
N THR A 139 -9.21 -5.44 3.53
CA THR A 139 -10.56 -4.94 3.82
C THR A 139 -11.66 -5.99 3.71
N ASN A 140 -11.40 -7.11 3.05
CA ASN A 140 -12.40 -8.15 2.81
C ASN A 140 -11.75 -9.54 2.72
N PRO A 141 -11.47 -10.19 3.86
CA PRO A 141 -10.88 -11.52 3.90
C PRO A 141 -11.95 -12.56 3.58
N HIS A 142 -12.17 -12.85 2.31
CA HIS A 142 -12.85 -14.08 1.97
C HIS A 142 -11.95 -15.24 2.40
N LEU A 143 -12.40 -16.08 3.33
CA LEU A 143 -11.60 -17.19 3.87
C LEU A 143 -11.89 -18.52 3.18
N TYR A 144 -12.97 -18.58 2.41
CA TYR A 144 -13.44 -19.78 1.71
C TYR A 144 -13.81 -19.47 0.26
N GLY A 145 -13.63 -20.46 -0.62
CA GLY A 145 -13.95 -20.35 -2.05
C GLY A 145 -12.82 -19.74 -2.89
N ARG A 146 -13.10 -19.46 -4.18
CA ARG A 146 -12.12 -18.84 -5.10
C ARG A 146 -11.69 -17.42 -4.66
N GLU A 147 -12.42 -16.82 -3.74
CA GLU A 147 -12.16 -15.48 -3.22
C GLU A 147 -11.06 -15.47 -2.13
N THR A 148 -10.66 -16.63 -1.60
CA THR A 148 -9.53 -16.76 -0.64
C THR A 148 -8.19 -16.31 -1.23
N TYR A 149 -8.10 -16.27 -2.56
CA TYR A 149 -6.91 -15.84 -3.26
C TYR A 149 -6.43 -14.45 -2.85
N GLY A 150 -7.32 -13.47 -2.70
CA GLY A 150 -6.94 -12.10 -2.33
C GLY A 150 -6.26 -12.02 -0.96
N PHE A 151 -6.70 -12.84 0.00
CA PHE A 151 -6.03 -12.98 1.29
C PHE A 151 -4.60 -13.54 1.13
N LEU A 152 -4.41 -14.57 0.31
CA LEU A 152 -3.08 -15.11 0.04
C LEU A 152 -2.17 -14.09 -0.64
N VAL A 153 -2.69 -13.35 -1.63
CA VAL A 153 -1.95 -12.28 -2.33
C VAL A 153 -1.49 -11.22 -1.33
N THR A 154 -2.39 -10.69 -0.50
CA THR A 154 -2.04 -9.66 0.50
C THR A 154 -1.04 -10.16 1.53
N LYS A 155 -1.16 -11.41 1.99
CA LYS A 155 -0.20 -12.05 2.89
C LYS A 155 1.17 -12.23 2.24
N GLN A 156 1.22 -12.63 0.97
CA GLN A 156 2.47 -12.77 0.22
C GLN A 156 3.16 -11.43 -0.03
N ILE A 157 2.40 -10.36 -0.32
CA ILE A 157 2.98 -9.01 -0.42
C ILE A 157 3.68 -8.64 0.90
N ALA A 158 3.02 -8.83 2.05
CA ALA A 158 3.59 -8.54 3.35
C ALA A 158 4.87 -9.36 3.62
N LEU A 159 4.83 -10.67 3.33
CA LEU A 159 6.00 -11.56 3.46
C LEU A 159 7.17 -11.13 2.57
N ILE A 160 6.91 -10.88 1.29
CA ILE A 160 7.95 -10.47 0.33
C ILE A 160 8.57 -9.16 0.79
N THR A 161 7.75 -8.20 1.20
CA THR A 161 8.20 -6.85 1.59
C THR A 161 8.80 -6.77 2.99
N GLY A 162 8.58 -7.79 3.84
CA GLY A 162 8.87 -7.72 5.27
C GLY A 162 7.96 -6.73 6.00
N GLY A 163 6.78 -6.48 5.45
CA GLY A 163 5.79 -5.53 5.95
C GLY A 163 4.81 -6.12 6.94
N PHE A 164 3.90 -5.26 7.39
CA PHE A 164 2.82 -5.63 8.30
C PHE A 164 1.55 -5.98 7.52
N HIS A 165 0.75 -6.91 8.04
CA HIS A 165 -0.50 -7.35 7.44
C HIS A 165 -1.62 -7.32 8.48
N HIS A 166 -2.68 -6.56 8.18
CA HIS A 166 -3.89 -6.47 9.00
C HIS A 166 -5.08 -6.96 8.20
N VAL A 167 -6.06 -7.52 8.92
CA VAL A 167 -7.31 -8.00 8.36
C VAL A 167 -8.45 -7.34 9.11
N VAL A 168 -9.20 -6.45 8.44
CA VAL A 168 -10.23 -5.62 9.10
C VAL A 168 -11.66 -6.03 8.78
N GLY A 169 -11.89 -6.89 7.78
CA GLY A 169 -13.25 -7.31 7.37
C GLY A 169 -14.00 -8.23 8.35
N ARG A 170 -13.54 -8.37 9.61
CA ARG A 170 -14.25 -9.07 10.70
C ARG A 170 -15.08 -8.13 11.59
N LEU A 171 -15.09 -6.84 11.31
CA LEU A 171 -15.73 -5.81 12.14
C LEU A 171 -17.16 -5.58 11.65
N THR A 172 -18.15 -5.64 12.56
CA THR A 172 -19.59 -5.69 12.23
C THR A 172 -20.11 -4.35 11.71
N THR A 173 -19.39 -3.25 11.94
CA THR A 173 -19.78 -1.91 11.45
C THR A 173 -18.68 -1.23 10.64
N GLN A 174 -19.09 -0.35 9.71
CA GLN A 174 -18.18 0.50 8.93
C GLN A 174 -17.28 1.36 9.84
N LYS A 175 -17.82 1.82 10.97
CA LYS A 175 -17.08 2.63 11.95
C LYS A 175 -15.93 1.84 12.56
N GLU A 176 -16.21 0.65 13.08
CA GLU A 176 -15.19 -0.22 13.66
C GLU A 176 -14.13 -0.57 12.62
N MET A 177 -14.53 -0.88 11.38
CA MET A 177 -13.59 -1.13 10.28
C MET A 177 -12.61 0.04 10.12
N ILE A 178 -13.10 1.27 10.02
CA ILE A 178 -12.27 2.47 9.87
C ILE A 178 -11.33 2.63 11.07
N GLU A 179 -11.83 2.45 12.30
CA GLU A 179 -11.02 2.53 13.52
C GLU A 179 -9.90 1.49 13.51
N GLY A 180 -10.19 0.25 13.10
CA GLY A 180 -9.21 -0.82 12.96
C GLY A 180 -8.12 -0.51 11.92
N ILE A 181 -8.49 0.07 10.77
CA ILE A 181 -7.54 0.52 9.75
C ILE A 181 -6.60 1.59 10.34
N ILE A 182 -7.16 2.61 10.99
CA ILE A 182 -6.40 3.72 11.56
C ILE A 182 -5.43 3.21 12.63
N GLU A 183 -5.90 2.37 13.54
CA GLU A 183 -5.07 1.87 14.64
C GLU A 183 -3.96 0.95 14.15
N GLY A 184 -4.23 0.09 13.15
CA GLY A 184 -3.23 -0.76 12.51
C GLY A 184 -2.10 0.06 11.88
N ILE A 185 -2.46 1.08 11.07
CA ILE A 185 -1.49 1.98 10.44
C ILE A 185 -0.64 2.69 11.50
N LYS A 186 -1.28 3.30 12.50
CA LYS A 186 -0.61 4.07 13.55
C LYS A 186 0.35 3.21 14.38
N THR A 187 -0.07 1.99 14.70
CA THR A 187 0.76 1.05 15.47
C THR A 187 2.03 0.70 14.72
N ASP A 188 1.92 0.40 13.43
CA ASP A 188 3.08 -0.05 12.67
C ASP A 188 3.99 1.10 12.23
N GLN A 189 3.44 2.28 11.96
CA GLN A 189 4.24 3.50 11.78
C GLN A 189 5.16 3.74 12.98
N LYS A 190 4.64 3.61 14.21
CA LYS A 190 5.46 3.73 15.43
C LYS A 190 6.56 2.66 15.50
N LYS A 191 6.24 1.40 15.18
CA LYS A 191 7.23 0.31 15.17
C LYS A 191 8.33 0.54 14.16
N ILE A 192 7.97 0.96 12.93
CA ILE A 192 8.92 1.28 11.87
C ILE A 192 9.92 2.33 12.37
N ILE A 193 9.42 3.40 12.95
CA ILE A 193 10.26 4.55 13.33
C ILE A 193 11.08 4.24 14.58
N SER A 194 10.53 3.50 15.54
CA SER A 194 11.30 2.98 16.68
C SER A 194 12.47 2.09 16.22
N ASN A 195 12.24 1.20 15.25
CA ASN A 195 13.27 0.30 14.73
C ASN A 195 14.37 1.06 13.99
N LEU A 196 14.02 2.13 13.27
CA LEU A 196 15.00 3.00 12.60
C LEU A 196 15.85 3.74 13.62
N ASN A 197 15.24 4.37 14.61
CA ASN A 197 15.96 5.08 15.67
C ASN A 197 16.92 4.14 16.45
N PHE A 198 16.47 2.92 16.74
CA PHE A 198 17.31 1.90 17.37
C PHE A 198 18.53 1.54 16.51
N LYS A 199 18.32 1.29 15.21
CA LYS A 199 19.43 1.01 14.29
C LYS A 199 20.42 2.18 14.23
N GLU A 200 19.94 3.41 14.09
CA GLU A 200 20.81 4.59 14.09
C GLU A 200 21.63 4.72 15.38
N SER A 201 21.04 4.41 16.54
CA SER A 201 21.77 4.44 17.81
C SER A 201 22.89 3.39 17.89
N MET A 202 22.65 2.18 17.36
CA MET A 202 23.67 1.12 17.30
C MET A 202 24.82 1.48 16.35
N PHE A 203 24.54 2.14 15.22
CA PHE A 203 25.58 2.59 14.29
C PHE A 203 26.46 3.72 14.85
N ARG A 204 25.95 4.53 15.78
CA ARG A 204 26.73 5.60 16.42
C ARG A 204 27.64 5.12 17.56
N LEU A 205 27.46 3.87 18.01
CA LEU A 205 28.23 3.27 19.11
C LEU A 205 29.40 2.39 18.62
N ASN A 206 29.56 2.24 17.31
CA ASN A 206 30.68 1.54 16.65
C ASN A 206 31.50 2.55 15.83
#